data_AF-A0A2E3NE26-F1
#
_entry.id   AF-A0A2E3NE26-F1
#
_cell.length_a   1.000
_cell.length_b   1.000
_cell.length_c   1.000
_cell.angle_alpha   90.00
_cell.angle_beta   90.00
_cell.angle_gamma   90.00
#
_symmetry.space_group_name_H-M   'P 1'
#
loop_
_entity.id
_entity.type
_entity.pdbx_description
1 polymer ?
#
loop_
_entity_poly.entity_id
_entity_poly.type
_entity_poly.pdbx_seq_one_letter_code
_entity_poly.pdbx_strand_id
1 'polypeptide(L)' 'MATHYMALSLGIDDEPGTLSVVKWGDLVVLGADPRADLNAFAKPELVAAQGFVHTPNDWK' A
#
# COMPACT_ATOMS: atom_id res chain seq x y z
N MET A 1 -1.63 -5.05 -10.74
CA MET A 1 -0.24 -4.92 -11.22
C MET A 1 0.61 -3.93 -10.41
N ALA A 2 0.04 -3.02 -9.62
CA ALA A 2 0.79 -1.94 -8.97
C ALA A 2 1.63 -2.32 -7.73
N THR A 3 1.57 -3.57 -7.25
CA THR A 3 2.26 -4.00 -6.02
C THR A 3 3.43 -4.93 -6.33
N HIS A 4 3.27 -6.25 -6.16
CA HIS A 4 4.33 -7.25 -6.30
C HIS A 4 5.04 -7.20 -7.66
N TYR A 5 4.28 -7.07 -8.75
CA TYR A 5 4.85 -6.98 -10.10
C TYR A 5 5.73 -5.74 -10.30
N MET A 6 5.38 -4.62 -9.67
CA MET A 6 6.22 -3.42 -9.72
C MET A 6 7.51 -3.64 -8.93
N ALA A 7 7.43 -4.21 -7.73
CA ALA A 7 8.60 -4.54 -6.92
C ALA A 7 9.57 -5.50 -7.65
N LEU A 8 9.03 -6.51 -8.33
CA LEU A 8 9.82 -7.41 -9.19
C LEU A 8 10.53 -6.66 -10.33
N SER A 9 9.82 -5.76 -11.03
CA SER A 9 10.41 -5.01 -12.14
C SER A 9 11.51 -4.05 -11.72
N LEU A 10 11.49 -3.60 -10.47
CA LEU A 10 12.48 -2.71 -9.87
C LEU A 10 13.62 -3.47 -9.15
N GLY A 11 13.53 -4.79 -9.02
CA GLY A 11 14.53 -5.61 -8.33
C GLY A 11 14.58 -5.42 -6.82
N ILE A 12 13.44 -5.04 -6.22
CA ILE A 12 13.27 -4.80 -4.78
C ILE A 12 12.19 -5.72 -4.19
N ASP A 13 11.91 -6.87 -4.81
CA ASP A 13 10.78 -7.72 -4.41
C ASP A 13 10.98 -8.41 -3.06
N ASP A 14 12.17 -8.42 -2.51
CA ASP A 14 12.48 -8.81 -1.13
C ASP A 14 12.13 -7.73 -0.09
N GLU A 15 11.92 -6.49 -0.52
CA GLU A 15 11.66 -5.33 0.34
C GLU A 15 10.14 -4.99 0.42
N PRO A 16 9.47 -4.28 -0.53
CA PRO A 16 8.02 -4.06 -0.48
C PRO A 16 7.20 -4.85 -1.52
N GLY A 17 5.92 -4.48 -1.67
CA GLY A 17 5.04 -4.97 -2.75
C GLY A 17 4.19 -6.20 -2.40
N THR A 18 4.37 -6.79 -1.21
CA THR A 18 3.48 -7.84 -0.67
C THR A 18 3.45 -7.76 0.85
N LEU A 19 2.30 -7.99 1.46
CA LEU A 19 2.19 -8.11 2.91
C LEU A 19 2.81 -9.44 3.37
N SER A 20 4.01 -9.38 3.97
CA SER A 20 4.75 -10.52 4.51
C SER A 20 5.61 -10.07 5.68
N VAL A 21 5.86 -10.97 6.65
CA VAL A 21 6.49 -10.65 7.95
C VAL A 21 7.96 -10.22 7.86
N VAL A 22 8.59 -10.45 6.71
CA VAL A 22 10.01 -10.10 6.44
C VAL A 22 10.17 -8.88 5.53
N LYS A 23 9.07 -8.36 5.01
CA LYS A 23 9.02 -7.23 4.07
C LYS A 23 8.75 -5.93 4.81
N TRP A 24 9.01 -4.81 4.15
CA TRP A 24 8.70 -3.49 4.70
C TRP A 24 7.22 -3.38 5.08
N GLY A 25 6.95 -2.69 6.18
CA GLY A 25 5.62 -2.46 6.72
C GLY A 25 4.81 -1.43 5.92
N ASP A 26 4.80 -1.56 4.61
CA ASP A 26 4.08 -0.68 3.68
C ASP A 26 2.69 -1.27 3.39
N LEU A 27 1.63 -0.54 3.73
CA LEU A 27 0.26 -0.98 3.50
C LEU A 27 -0.72 0.17 3.31
N VAL A 28 -1.83 -0.14 2.67
CA VAL A 28 -2.95 0.79 2.46
C VAL A 28 -4.24 0.10 2.87
N VAL A 29 -5.04 0.77 3.70
CA VAL A 29 -6.39 0.32 4.08
C VAL A 29 -7.41 1.17 3.33
N LEU A 30 -8.39 0.50 2.73
CA LEU A 30 -9.44 1.13 1.93
C LEU A 30 -10.79 0.95 2.64
N GLY A 31 -11.63 1.97 2.59
CA GLY A 31 -12.98 1.92 3.17
C GLY A 31 -14.01 1.18 2.31
N ALA A 32 -13.63 0.75 1.11
CA ALA A 32 -14.50 0.02 0.17
C ALA A 32 -13.72 -1.09 -0.55
N ASP A 33 -14.43 -2.10 -1.07
CA ASP A 33 -13.82 -3.19 -1.84
C ASP A 33 -13.30 -2.69 -3.19
N PRO A 34 -11.98 -2.66 -3.42
CA PRO A 34 -11.41 -2.16 -4.68
C PRO A 34 -11.73 -3.05 -5.89
N ARG A 35 -12.22 -4.28 -5.68
CA ARG A 35 -12.67 -5.18 -6.75
C ARG A 35 -14.04 -4.78 -7.30
N ALA A 36 -14.85 -4.12 -6.47
CA ALA A 36 -16.17 -3.62 -6.84
C ALA A 36 -16.08 -2.17 -7.37
N ASP A 37 -15.19 -1.34 -6.80
CA ASP A 37 -14.96 0.03 -7.24
C ASP A 37 -13.49 0.42 -7.14
N LEU A 38 -12.84 0.62 -8.28
CA LEU A 38 -11.43 1.04 -8.35
C LEU A 38 -11.20 2.43 -7.75
N ASN A 39 -12.24 3.27 -7.62
CA ASN A 39 -12.11 4.59 -6.97
C ASN A 39 -11.81 4.49 -5.48
N ALA A 40 -11.95 3.31 -4.87
CA ALA A 40 -11.53 3.06 -3.49
C ALA A 40 -10.07 3.45 -3.25
N PHE A 41 -9.19 3.30 -4.26
CA PHE A 41 -7.78 3.68 -4.16
C PHE A 41 -7.53 5.20 -4.11
N ALA A 42 -8.49 6.03 -4.55
CA ALA A 42 -8.30 7.48 -4.58
C ALA A 42 -8.39 8.12 -3.18
N LYS A 43 -9.07 7.45 -2.23
CA LYS A 43 -9.25 7.93 -0.85
C LYS A 43 -9.07 6.77 0.14
N PRO A 44 -7.82 6.34 0.39
CA PRO A 44 -7.55 5.36 1.43
C PRO A 44 -7.89 5.92 2.82
N GLU A 45 -8.31 5.05 3.72
CA GLU A 45 -8.59 5.42 5.11
C GLU A 45 -7.30 5.58 5.91
N LEU A 46 -6.31 4.75 5.59
CA LEU A 46 -5.02 4.70 6.26
C LEU A 46 -3.94 4.30 5.26
N VAL A 47 -2.78 4.94 5.40
CA VAL A 47 -1.55 4.53 4.72
C VAL A 47 -0.50 4.32 5.80
N ALA A 48 0.20 3.19 5.78
CA ALA A 48 1.42 3.03 6.55
C ALA A 48 2.60 2.87 5.61
N ALA A 49 3.69 3.58 5.90
CA ALA A 49 4.95 3.48 5.17
C ALA A 49 6.07 3.19 6.17
N GLN A 50 6.82 2.12 5.94
CA GLN A 50 7.91 1.65 6.80
C GLN A 50 7.48 1.48 8.28
N GLY A 51 6.23 1.09 8.51
CA GLY A 51 5.65 0.93 9.86
C GLY A 51 5.14 2.22 10.52
N PHE A 52 5.29 3.38 9.87
CA PHE A 52 4.72 4.64 10.34
C PHE A 52 3.36 4.88 9.73
N VAL A 53 2.37 5.18 10.58
CA VAL A 53 0.99 5.45 10.15
C VAL A 53 0.87 6.91 9.72
N HIS A 54 0.34 7.12 8.52
CA HIS A 54 -0.03 8.40 7.97
C HIS A 54 -1.56 8.47 7.85
N THR A 55 -2.14 9.47 8.49
CA THR A 55 -3.56 9.78 8.34
C THR A 55 -3.76 10.81 7.23
N PRO A 56 -4.92 10.87 6.57
CA PRO A 56 -5.19 11.88 5.55
C PRO A 56 -5.03 13.34 6.02
N ASN A 57 -5.03 13.60 7.34
CA ASN A 57 -4.80 14.92 7.91
C ASN A 57 -3.33 15.36 7.87
N ASP A 58 -2.39 14.42 7.70
CA ASP A 58 -0.94 14.66 7.69
C ASP A 58 -0.44 15.15 6.31
N TRP A 59 -1.33 15.24 5.32
CA TRP A 59 -0.99 15.53 3.91
C TRP A 59 -1.19 17.01 3.53
N LYS A 60 -1.44 17.88 4.52
CA LYS A 60 -1.66 19.32 4.35
C LYS A 60 -0.37 20.09 4.12
#